data_AF-A0A6V7W9M7-F1
#
_entry.id   AF-A0A6V7W9M7-F1
#
_cell.length_a   1.000
_cell.length_b   1.000
_cell.length_c   1.000
_cell.angle_alpha   90.00
_cell.angle_beta   90.00
_cell.angle_gamma   90.00
#
_symmetry.space_group_name_H-M   'P 1'
#
loop_
_entity.id
_entity.type
_entity.pdbx_description
1 polymer ?
#
loop_
_entity_poly.entity_id
_entity_poly.type
_entity_poly.pdbx_seq_one_letter_code
_entity_poly.pdbx_strand_id
1 'polypeptide(L)' 'MLSSENCLINDRWQVKISDFGLNMIRESQPISKRKLLWTAPELLRENNRKGTKEGDVYSFAIICCELVNRETVWNGV' A
#
# COMPACT_ATOMS: atom_id res chain seq x y z
N MET A 1 0.17 -1.65 5.47
CA MET A 1 0.56 -0.54 4.59
C MET A 1 -0.55 -0.30 3.59
N LEU A 2 -0.82 0.95 3.29
CA LEU A 2 -1.85 1.33 2.33
C LEU A 2 -1.43 0.94 0.91
N SER A 3 -2.36 0.44 0.10
CA SER A 3 -2.17 0.14 -1.34
C SER A 3 -3.51 0.26 -2.06
N SER A 4 -3.49 0.36 -3.39
CA SER A 4 -4.72 0.40 -4.20
C SER A 4 -5.58 -0.85 -4.01
N GLU A 5 -4.97 -2.03 -3.82
CA GLU A 5 -5.67 -3.29 -3.48
C GLU A 5 -6.48 -3.21 -2.18
N ASN A 6 -6.05 -2.39 -1.22
CA ASN A 6 -6.70 -2.25 0.09
C ASN A 6 -7.78 -1.15 0.09
N CYS A 7 -7.95 -0.41 -1.01
CA CYS A 7 -8.93 0.65 -1.17
C CYS A 7 -10.15 0.13 -1.91
N LEU A 8 -11.17 -0.30 -1.16
CA LEU A 8 -12.40 -0.86 -1.73
C LEU A 8 -13.46 0.24 -1.89
N ILE A 9 -14.23 0.20 -2.98
CA ILE A 9 -15.30 1.17 -3.24
C ILE A 9 -16.65 0.48 -3.04
N ASN A 10 -17.55 1.11 -2.30
CA ASN A 10 -18.93 0.62 -2.14
C ASN A 10 -19.89 1.19 -3.22
N ASP A 11 -21.15 0.73 -3.18
CA ASP A 11 -22.26 1.18 -4.04
C ASP A 11 -22.53 2.70 -3.97
N ARG A 12 -22.11 3.35 -2.90
CA ARG A 12 -22.25 4.79 -2.66
C ARG A 12 -20.98 5.60 -2.99
N TRP A 13 -20.05 5.04 -3.75
CA TRP A 13 -18.80 5.70 -4.14
C TRP A 13 -17.92 6.13 -2.96
N GLN A 14 -18.02 5.44 -1.82
CA GLN A 14 -17.17 5.67 -0.65
C GLN A 14 -16.01 4.68 -0.67
N VAL A 15 -14.80 5.22 -0.47
CA VAL A 15 -13.60 4.39 -0.26
C VAL A 15 -13.62 3.85 1.16
N LYS A 16 -13.39 2.54 1.29
CA LYS A 16 -13.22 1.81 2.55
C LYS A 16 -11.88 1.10 2.53
N ILE A 17 -11.17 1.19 3.66
CA ILE A 17 -9.86 0.57 3.82
C ILE A 17 -10.03 -0.83 4.40
N SER A 18 -9.53 -1.84 3.69
CA SER A 18 -9.42 -3.22 4.20
C SER A 18 -8.03 -3.48 4.81
N ASP A 19 -7.84 -4.66 5.41
CA ASP A 19 -6.56 -5.11 5.98
C ASP A 19 -5.96 -4.23 7.09
N PHE A 20 -6.74 -3.30 7.64
CA PHE A 20 -6.31 -2.45 8.75
C PHE A 20 -6.10 -3.26 10.03
N GLY A 21 -4.97 -3.07 10.70
CA GLY A 21 -4.67 -3.72 11.98
C GLY A 21 -4.19 -5.18 11.89
N LEU A 22 -4.10 -5.78 10.70
CA LEU A 22 -3.68 -7.19 10.51
C LEU A 22 -2.16 -7.41 10.51
N ASN A 23 -1.36 -6.40 10.89
CA ASN A 23 0.11 -6.45 10.82
C ASN A 23 0.70 -7.60 11.64
N MET A 24 0.17 -7.83 12.86
CA MET A 24 0.64 -8.90 13.78
C MET A 24 0.40 -10.30 13.20
N ILE A 25 -0.71 -10.50 12.49
CA ILE A 25 -1.07 -11.80 11.89
C ILE A 25 -0.19 -12.06 10.65
N ARG A 26 0.21 -11.00 9.95
CA ARG A 26 1.02 -11.07 8.72
C ARG A 26 2.52 -11.04 8.95
N GLU A 27 3.00 -10.86 10.19
CA GLU A 27 4.42 -10.78 10.50
C GLU A 27 5.21 -12.02 10.03
N SER A 28 4.60 -13.20 10.11
CA SER A 28 5.20 -14.47 9.69
C SER A 28 5.11 -14.75 8.18
N GLN A 29 4.33 -13.95 7.43
CA GLN A 29 4.13 -14.15 6.00
C GLN A 29 5.19 -13.41 5.18
N PRO A 30 5.75 -14.04 4.12
CA PRO A 30 6.62 -13.35 3.20
C PRO A 30 5.84 -12.27 2.43
N ILE A 31 6.40 -11.06 2.37
CA ILE A 31 5.83 -9.96 1.59
C ILE A 31 6.32 -10.08 0.15
N SER A 32 5.41 -10.09 -0.81
CA SER A 32 5.78 -10.12 -2.23
C SER A 32 6.50 -8.82 -2.61
N LYS A 33 7.50 -8.90 -3.50
CA LYS A 33 8.22 -7.71 -3.99
C LYS A 33 7.28 -6.66 -4.61
N ARG A 34 6.17 -7.12 -5.22
CA ARG A 34 5.12 -6.24 -5.76
C ARG A 34 4.46 -5.42 -4.66
N LYS A 35 4.14 -6.01 -3.51
CA LYS A 35 3.51 -5.27 -2.39
C LYS A 35 4.42 -4.20 -1.77
N LEU A 36 5.74 -4.31 -1.96
CA LEU A 36 6.70 -3.31 -1.50
C LEU A 36 6.69 -2.01 -2.32
N LEU A 37 6.01 -1.97 -3.47
CA LEU A 37 5.94 -0.77 -4.32
C LEU A 37 5.21 0.40 -3.64
N TRP A 38 4.26 0.10 -2.75
CA TRP A 38 3.60 1.11 -1.93
C TRP A 38 4.34 1.39 -0.62
N THR A 39 5.50 0.77 -0.40
CA THR A 39 6.31 0.98 0.80
C THR A 39 7.30 2.11 0.62
N ALA A 40 7.22 3.06 1.55
CA ALA A 40 8.14 4.17 1.59
C ALA A 40 9.59 3.69 1.71
N PRO A 41 10.54 4.31 0.99
CA PRO A 41 11.91 3.84 0.89
C PRO A 41 12.64 3.79 2.25
N GLU A 42 12.31 4.69 3.17
CA GLU A 42 12.84 4.70 4.54
C GLU A 42 12.43 3.43 5.31
N LEU A 43 11.18 3.00 5.16
CA LEU A 43 10.67 1.77 5.78
C LEU A 43 11.30 0.52 5.16
N LEU A 44 11.59 0.55 3.86
CA LEU A 44 12.32 -0.53 3.17
C LEU A 44 13.75 -0.67 3.70
N ARG A 45 14.45 0.45 3.92
CA ARG A 45 15.86 0.46 4.39
C ARG A 45 16.00 -0.04 5.81
N GLU A 46 15.05 0.32 6.68
CA GLU A 46 15.02 -0.12 8.07
C GLU A 46 14.43 -1.52 8.23
N ASN A 47 13.96 -2.13 7.13
CA ASN A 47 13.18 -3.37 7.13
C ASN A 47 11.99 -3.30 8.12
N ASN A 48 11.43 -2.10 8.26
CA ASN A 48 10.38 -1.79 9.21
C ASN A 48 9.03 -2.12 8.57
N ARG A 49 8.44 -3.23 9.03
CA ARG A 49 7.13 -3.69 8.56
C ARG A 49 5.97 -2.95 9.26
N LYS A 50 6.26 -2.15 10.28
CA LYS A 50 5.26 -1.31 10.95
C LYS A 50 5.09 -0.05 10.11
N GLY A 51 3.84 0.20 9.68
CA GLY A 51 3.52 1.43 8.97
C GLY A 51 3.72 2.65 9.86
N THR A 52 4.11 3.76 9.25
CA THR A 52 4.19 5.09 9.87
C THR A 52 3.21 6.03 9.16
N LYS A 53 2.88 7.16 9.79
CA LYS A 53 1.99 8.15 9.16
C LYS A 53 2.61 8.71 7.88
N GLU A 54 3.92 8.95 7.90
CA GLU A 54 4.73 9.43 6.80
C GLU A 54 4.77 8.39 5.67
N GLY A 55 4.90 7.11 6.03
CA GLY A 55 4.83 6.01 5.09
C GLY A 55 3.46 5.90 4.40
N ASP A 56 2.37 6.12 5.14
CA ASP A 56 1.02 6.13 4.55
C ASP A 56 0.83 7.32 3.59
N VAL A 57 1.47 8.48 3.84
CA VAL A 57 1.49 9.62 2.89
C VAL A 57 2.19 9.22 1.58
N TYR A 58 3.32 8.53 1.67
CA TYR A 58 4.01 7.99 0.48
C TYR A 58 3.11 7.02 -0.28
N SER A 59 2.55 6.02 0.41
CA SER A 59 1.65 5.03 -0.20
C SER A 59 0.44 5.69 -0.88
N PHE A 60 -0.13 6.73 -0.26
CA PHE A 60 -1.24 7.48 -0.82
C PHE A 60 -0.84 8.23 -2.10
N ALA A 61 0.34 8.84 -2.14
CA ALA A 61 0.85 9.49 -3.36
C ALA A 61 0.99 8.50 -4.52
N ILE A 62 1.46 7.28 -4.25
CA ILE A 62 1.52 6.20 -5.25
C ILE A 62 0.12 5.85 -5.78
N ILE A 63 -0.88 5.69 -4.90
CA ILE A 63 -2.27 5.41 -5.30
C ILE A 63 -2.85 6.54 -6.16
N CYS A 64 -2.59 7.81 -5.80
CA CYS A 64 -2.99 8.95 -6.61
C CYS A 64 -2.35 8.93 -7.99
N CYS A 65 -1.07 8.53 -8.09
CA CYS A 65 -0.37 8.37 -9.36
C CYS A 65 -1.03 7.28 -10.22
N GLU A 66 -1.39 6.13 -9.64
CA GLU A 66 -2.13 5.07 -10.33
C GLU A 66 -3.48 5.56 -10.86
N LEU A 67 -4.19 6.37 -10.05
CA LEU A 67 -5.50 6.91 -10.43
C LEU A 67 -5.42 7.90 -11.59
N VAL A 68 -4.44 8.82 -11.55
CA VAL A 68 -4.24 9.84 -12.59
C VAL A 68 -3.80 9.21 -13.90
N ASN A 69 -2.85 8.28 -13.86
CA ASN A 69 -2.32 7.63 -15.06
C ASN A 69 -3.20 6.48 -15.57
N ARG A 70 -4.13 5.97 -14.73
CA ARG A 70 -4.95 4.77 -15.00
C ARG A 70 -4.12 3.53 -15.32
N GLU A 71 -2.92 3.45 -14.75
CA GLU A 71 -1.97 2.36 -14.92
C GLU A 71 -1.43 1.91 -13.56
N THR A 72 -0.90 0.68 -13.50
CA THR A 72 -0.28 0.18 -12.28
C THR A 72 1.10 0.82 -12.06
N VAL A 73 1.54 0.90 -10.80
CA VAL A 73 2.86 1.47 -10.43
C VAL A 73 4.02 0.79 -11.18
N TRP A 74 3.88 -0.50 -11.51
CA TRP A 74 4.92 -1.27 -12.14
C TRP A 74 4.34 -2.31 -13.11
N ASN A 75 4.59 -2.12 -14.39
CA ASN A 75 4.06 -2.97 -15.47
C ASN A 75 4.94 -4.21 -15.77
N GLY A 76 6.02 -4.46 -15.01
CA GLY A 76 6.76 -5.72 -15.09
C GLY A 76 7.74 -5.87 -16.26
N VAL A 77 7.98 -4.80 -17.02
CA VAL A 77 9.01 -4.71 -18.07
C VAL A 77 10.35 -4.27 -17.52
#